data_AF-T0YB99-F1
#
_entry.id   AF-T0YB99-F1
#
_cell.length_a   1.000
_cell.length_b   1.000
_cell.length_c   1.000
_cell.angle_alpha   90.00
_cell.angle_beta   90.00
_cell.angle_gamma   90.00
#
_symmetry.space_group_name_H-M   'P 1'
#
loop_
_entity.id
_entity.type
_entity.pdbx_description
1 polymer ?
#
loop_
_entity_poly.entity_id
_entity_poly.type
_entity_poly.pdbx_seq_one_letter_code
_entity_poly.pdbx_strand_id
1 'polypeptide(L)'
;MAGAGGGPASPAEPPSLRRGVFHLLDLIPLSTSSVAPTFSIAAAFGVMVAYAGPQAIMSVVVAFPFFLFAALIFRQLNIHYPHSGASYHWGARILGRRFGGFQAWIVTLAYFLSLPPILVPAGAYTLSLLV
;
A
#
# COMPACT_ATOMS: atom_id res chain seq x y z
N MET A 1 44.60 -11.79 -35.93
CA MET A 1 43.58 -11.91 -34.88
C MET A 1 42.81 -10.60 -34.83
N ALA A 2 41.55 -10.65 -35.26
CA ALA A 2 40.70 -9.50 -35.51
C ALA A 2 40.20 -8.84 -34.22
N GLY A 3 40.20 -7.50 -34.19
CA GLY A 3 39.48 -6.71 -33.21
C GLY A 3 37.98 -6.76 -33.48
N ALA A 4 37.19 -6.90 -32.42
CA ALA A 4 35.74 -6.74 -32.46
C ALA A 4 35.39 -5.52 -31.59
N GLY A 5 34.85 -4.50 -32.24
CA GLY A 5 34.57 -3.20 -31.68
C GLY A 5 33.44 -3.22 -30.65
N GLY A 6 33.65 -2.49 -29.55
CA GLY A 6 32.58 -2.04 -28.68
C GLY A 6 31.75 -0.98 -29.41
N GLY A 7 30.65 -1.40 -30.01
CA GLY A 7 29.62 -0.48 -30.49
C GLY A 7 28.98 0.28 -29.30
N PRO A 8 28.50 1.52 -29.51
CA PRO A 8 27.87 2.29 -28.46
C PRO A 8 26.64 1.55 -27.91
N ALA A 9 26.57 1.41 -26.59
CA ALA A 9 25.43 0.83 -25.90
C ALA A 9 24.15 1.59 -26.33
N SER A 10 23.23 0.86 -26.96
CA SER A 10 21.90 1.38 -27.30
C SER A 10 21.26 1.98 -26.04
N PRO A 11 20.68 3.19 -26.08
CA PRO A 11 20.07 3.79 -24.91
C PRO A 11 19.00 2.83 -24.37
N ALA A 12 19.21 2.33 -23.16
CA ALA A 12 18.32 1.39 -22.50
C ALA A 12 16.90 1.97 -22.51
N GLU A 13 16.00 1.28 -23.20
CA GLU A 13 14.58 1.65 -23.26
C GLU A 13 14.07 1.81 -21.83
N PRO A 14 13.37 2.90 -21.50
CA PRO A 14 12.95 3.15 -20.12
C PRO A 14 12.10 1.97 -19.63
N PRO A 15 12.35 1.45 -18.41
CA PRO A 15 11.68 0.28 -17.90
C PRO A 15 10.16 0.49 -17.96
N SER A 16 9.49 -0.27 -18.81
CA SER A 16 8.06 -0.19 -19.04
C SER A 16 7.35 -1.33 -18.29
N LEU A 17 6.20 -1.04 -17.68
CA LEU A 17 5.40 -2.08 -17.04
C LEU A 17 4.82 -3.04 -18.09
N ARG A 18 5.01 -4.35 -17.91
CA ARG A 18 4.40 -5.38 -18.77
C ARG A 18 2.88 -5.29 -18.68
N ARG A 19 2.23 -4.95 -19.79
CA ARG A 19 0.77 -4.90 -19.91
C ARG A 19 0.20 -6.31 -20.03
N GLY A 20 -0.99 -6.53 -19.46
CA GLY A 20 -1.75 -7.77 -19.61
C GLY A 20 -1.26 -8.97 -18.78
N VAL A 21 -0.39 -8.75 -17.78
CA VAL A 21 0.10 -9.82 -16.89
C VAL A 21 -0.90 -10.16 -15.78
N PHE A 22 -1.67 -9.16 -15.31
CA PHE A 22 -2.67 -9.34 -14.26
C PHE A 22 -4.07 -9.09 -14.82
N HIS A 23 -4.95 -10.08 -14.71
CA HIS A 23 -6.38 -9.92 -14.97
C HIS A 23 -7.11 -9.47 -13.69
N LEU A 24 -8.32 -8.93 -13.85
CA LEU A 24 -9.18 -8.50 -12.72
C LEU A 24 -9.33 -9.58 -11.64
N LEU A 25 -9.41 -10.85 -12.04
CA LEU A 25 -9.52 -11.97 -11.11
C LEU A 25 -8.25 -12.23 -10.29
N ASP A 26 -7.07 -11.89 -10.82
CA ASP A 26 -5.79 -12.01 -10.09
C ASP A 26 -5.60 -10.84 -9.12
N LEU A 27 -6.16 -9.68 -9.45
CA LEU A 27 -6.11 -8.47 -8.64
C LEU A 27 -6.97 -8.55 -7.37
N ILE A 28 -8.06 -9.33 -7.38
CA ILE A 28 -8.95 -9.51 -6.21
C ILE A 28 -8.22 -10.16 -5.03
N PRO A 29 -7.62 -11.36 -5.16
CA PRO A 29 -6.90 -11.98 -4.04
C PRO A 29 -5.65 -11.20 -3.67
N LEU A 30 -4.96 -10.58 -4.64
CA LEU A 30 -3.80 -9.72 -4.38
C LEU A 30 -4.16 -8.52 -3.50
N SER A 31 -5.23 -7.80 -3.84
CA SER A 31 -5.69 -6.65 -3.07
C SER A 31 -6.28 -7.06 -1.71
N THR A 32 -7.06 -8.14 -1.67
CA THR A 32 -7.65 -8.64 -0.43
C THR A 32 -6.58 -9.09 0.56
N SER A 33 -5.56 -9.80 0.08
CA SER A 33 -4.40 -10.20 0.89
C SER A 33 -3.63 -8.98 1.41
N SER A 34 -3.44 -7.96 0.56
CA SER A 34 -2.72 -6.74 0.95
C SER A 34 -3.47 -5.91 2.00
N VAL A 35 -4.80 -5.88 1.97
CA VAL A 35 -5.61 -5.15 2.96
C VAL A 35 -5.76 -5.97 4.25
N ALA A 36 -5.71 -7.31 4.15
CA ALA A 36 -5.87 -8.25 5.25
C ALA A 36 -7.06 -7.89 6.18
N PRO A 37 -8.29 -7.78 5.65
CA PRO A 37 -9.42 -7.19 6.38
C PRO A 37 -9.74 -7.93 7.69
N THR A 38 -9.66 -9.26 7.68
CA THR A 38 -9.88 -10.09 8.87
C THR A 38 -8.84 -9.83 9.96
N PHE A 39 -7.57 -9.64 9.57
CA PHE A 39 -6.50 -9.32 10.50
C PHE A 39 -6.72 -7.94 11.14
N SER A 40 -7.06 -6.93 10.34
CA SER A 40 -7.34 -5.58 10.86
C SER A 40 -8.50 -5.56 11.86
N ILE A 41 -9.55 -6.35 11.61
CA ILE A 41 -10.68 -6.49 12.55
C ILE A 41 -10.19 -7.11 13.86
N ALA A 42 -9.47 -8.23 13.80
CA ALA A 42 -8.96 -8.90 15.00
C ALA A 42 -8.01 -7.99 15.82
N ALA A 43 -7.15 -7.23 15.15
CA ALA A 43 -6.15 -6.40 15.80
C ALA A 43 -6.72 -5.10 16.42
N ALA A 44 -7.68 -4.45 15.76
CA ALA A 44 -8.09 -3.09 16.14
C ALA A 44 -9.56 -2.98 16.59
N PHE A 45 -10.44 -3.86 16.13
CA PHE A 45 -11.89 -3.66 16.33
C PHE A 45 -12.31 -3.83 17.79
N GLY A 46 -11.66 -4.74 18.53
CA GLY A 46 -11.91 -4.90 19.97
C GLY A 46 -11.61 -3.61 20.76
N VAL A 47 -10.51 -2.93 20.41
CA VAL A 47 -10.15 -1.63 21.01
C VAL A 47 -11.17 -0.56 20.62
N MET A 48 -11.59 -0.50 19.35
CA MET A 48 -12.64 0.44 18.91
C MET A 48 -13.95 0.26 19.69
N VAL A 49 -14.40 -0.98 19.89
CA VAL A 49 -15.61 -1.29 20.66
C VAL A 49 -15.44 -0.96 22.14
N ALA A 50 -14.25 -1.16 22.72
CA ALA A 50 -13.99 -0.81 24.12
C ALA A 50 -14.15 0.70 24.40
N TYR A 51 -13.79 1.56 23.44
CA TYR A 51 -13.91 3.02 23.57
C TYR A 51 -15.24 3.59 23.08
N ALA A 52 -15.76 3.12 21.95
CA ALA A 52 -16.94 3.68 21.28
C ALA A 52 -18.22 2.83 21.44
N GLY A 53 -18.12 1.67 22.09
CA GLY A 53 -19.23 0.73 22.24
C GLY A 53 -19.75 0.22 20.89
N PRO A 54 -21.06 -0.08 20.78
CA PRO A 54 -21.68 -0.57 19.55
C PRO A 54 -21.54 0.38 18.35
N GLN A 55 -21.27 1.67 18.59
CA GLN A 55 -21.09 2.68 17.54
C GLN A 55 -19.80 2.49 16.73
N ALA A 56 -18.87 1.63 17.20
CA ALA A 56 -17.68 1.26 16.43
C ALA A 56 -18.01 0.75 15.02
N ILE A 57 -19.10 -0.03 14.86
CA ILE A 57 -19.54 -0.52 13.53
C ILE A 57 -19.95 0.66 12.64
N MET A 58 -20.73 1.60 13.18
CA MET A 58 -21.16 2.80 12.46
C MET A 58 -19.95 3.64 12.02
N SER A 59 -18.90 3.73 12.83
CA SER A 59 -17.67 4.45 12.47
C SER A 59 -16.99 3.88 11.22
N VAL A 60 -16.98 2.55 11.06
CA VAL A 60 -16.43 1.88 9.86
C VAL A 60 -17.29 2.17 8.64
N VAL A 61 -18.62 2.14 8.79
CA VAL A 61 -19.56 2.46 7.71
C VAL A 61 -19.41 3.92 7.25
N VAL A 62 -19.23 4.85 8.18
CA VAL A 62 -19.00 6.27 7.85
C VAL A 62 -17.62 6.48 7.22
N ALA A 63 -16.61 5.72 7.61
CA ALA A 63 -15.27 5.80 7.01
C ALA A 63 -15.23 5.23 5.57
N PHE A 64 -16.04 4.22 5.27
CA PHE A 64 -16.10 3.56 3.96
C PHE A 64 -16.17 4.52 2.75
N PRO A 65 -17.11 5.49 2.68
CA PRO A 65 -17.17 6.41 1.54
C PRO A 65 -15.88 7.22 1.37
N PHE A 66 -15.22 7.66 2.45
CA PHE A 66 -13.95 8.38 2.36
C PHE A 66 -12.85 7.53 1.71
N PHE A 67 -12.73 6.27 2.11
CA PHE A 67 -11.77 5.34 1.50
C PHE A 67 -12.15 4.96 0.07
N LEU A 68 -13.45 4.85 -0.23
CA LEU A 68 -13.92 4.61 -1.59
C LEU A 68 -13.56 5.77 -2.53
N PHE A 69 -13.78 7.02 -2.12
CA PHE A 69 -13.37 8.19 -2.90
C PHE A 69 -11.85 8.24 -3.10
N ALA A 70 -11.06 7.96 -2.05
CA ALA A 70 -9.61 7.87 -2.17
C ALA A 70 -9.18 6.79 -3.18
N ALA A 71 -9.81 5.61 -3.15
CA ALA A 71 -9.53 4.53 -4.09
C ALA A 71 -9.86 4.92 -5.54
N LEU A 72 -10.97 5.64 -5.77
CA LEU A 72 -11.32 6.16 -7.11
C LEU A 72 -10.30 7.20 -7.61
N ILE A 73 -9.84 8.10 -6.73
CA ILE A 73 -8.80 9.08 -7.06
C ILE A 73 -7.50 8.36 -7.44
N PHE A 74 -7.07 7.38 -6.65
CA PHE A 74 -5.86 6.59 -6.94
C PHE A 74 -6.00 5.80 -8.25
N ARG A 75 -7.18 5.25 -8.52
CA ARG A 75 -7.48 4.58 -9.80
C ARG A 75 -7.28 5.53 -10.98
N GLN A 76 -7.83 6.75 -10.92
CA GLN A 76 -7.66 7.73 -11.99
C GLN A 76 -6.19 8.11 -12.17
N LEU A 77 -5.46 8.34 -11.08
CA LEU A 77 -4.05 8.71 -11.13
C LEU A 77 -3.17 7.60 -11.69
N ASN A 78 -3.46 6.34 -11.37
CA ASN A 78 -2.77 5.18 -11.92
C ASN A 78 -3.05 4.97 -13.42
N ILE A 79 -4.23 5.37 -13.92
CA ILE A 79 -4.56 5.34 -15.35
C ILE A 79 -3.77 6.44 -16.10
N HIS A 80 -3.70 7.66 -15.56
CA HIS A 80 -3.03 8.78 -16.23
C HIS A 80 -1.49 8.73 -16.12
N TYR A 81 -0.96 8.22 -15.01
CA TYR A 81 0.48 8.15 -14.75
C TYR A 81 0.90 6.73 -14.32
N PRO A 82 0.90 5.74 -15.24
CA PRO A 82 1.21 4.36 -14.92
C PRO A 82 2.68 4.21 -14.54
N HIS A 83 2.95 4.09 -13.23
CA HIS A 83 4.30 3.90 -12.70
C HIS A 83 4.27 3.06 -11.43
N SER A 84 5.25 2.17 -11.27
CA SER A 84 5.41 1.30 -10.09
C SER A 84 5.72 2.05 -8.78
N GLY A 85 6.05 3.35 -8.86
CA GLY A 85 6.35 4.19 -7.70
C GLY A 85 5.10 4.75 -7.03
N ALA A 86 3.91 4.45 -7.57
CA ALA A 86 2.61 4.88 -7.06
C ALA A 86 2.66 6.33 -6.53
N SER A 87 2.18 6.57 -5.30
CA SER A 87 1.97 7.89 -4.68
C SER A 87 3.20 8.79 -4.66
N TYR A 88 4.40 8.23 -4.55
CA TYR A 88 5.63 9.00 -4.67
C TYR A 88 5.78 9.60 -6.07
N HIS A 89 5.54 8.81 -7.12
CA HIS A 89 5.75 9.23 -8.51
C HIS A 89 4.77 10.33 -8.93
N TRP A 90 3.45 10.14 -8.73
CA TRP A 90 2.50 11.19 -9.09
C TRP A 90 2.54 12.38 -8.13
N GLY A 91 2.82 12.18 -6.84
CA GLY A 91 3.07 13.28 -5.90
C GLY A 91 4.26 14.14 -6.31
N ALA A 92 5.38 13.52 -6.69
CA ALA A 92 6.57 14.24 -7.18
C ALA A 92 6.32 14.95 -8.51
N ARG A 93 5.51 14.35 -9.39
CA ARG A 93 5.21 14.89 -10.73
C ARG A 93 4.21 16.04 -10.70
N ILE A 94 3.18 15.97 -9.86
CA ILE A 94 2.08 16.95 -9.82
C ILE A 94 2.38 18.08 -8.84
N LEU A 95 2.87 17.77 -7.63
CA LEU A 95 3.10 18.75 -6.55
C LEU A 95 4.58 19.14 -6.40
N GLY A 96 5.49 18.42 -7.06
CA GLY A 96 6.93 18.68 -7.05
C GLY A 96 7.73 17.78 -6.12
N ARG A 97 9.06 17.78 -6.30
CA ARG A 97 10.00 16.85 -5.65
C ARG A 97 9.93 16.84 -4.12
N ARG A 98 9.71 18.01 -3.49
CA ARG A 98 9.61 18.12 -2.04
C ARG A 98 8.39 17.38 -1.49
N PHE A 99 7.25 17.50 -2.16
CA PHE A 99 6.02 16.79 -1.77
C PHE A 99 6.16 15.27 -1.98
N GLY A 100 6.79 14.85 -3.08
CA GLY A 100 7.14 13.45 -3.29
C GLY A 100 8.00 12.88 -2.14
N GLY A 101 9.07 13.58 -1.76
CA GLY A 101 9.92 13.18 -0.63
C GLY A 101 9.16 13.08 0.69
N PHE A 102 8.29 14.06 1.00
CA PHE A 102 7.45 14.04 2.19
C PHE A 102 6.48 12.84 2.19
N GLN A 103 5.85 12.55 1.05
CA GLN A 103 4.97 11.38 0.90
C GLN A 103 5.72 10.07 1.17
N ALA A 104 6.95 9.93 0.68
CA ALA A 104 7.77 8.75 0.97
C ALA A 104 8.03 8.60 2.47
N TRP A 105 8.40 9.68 3.15
CA TRP A 105 8.60 9.69 4.60
C TRP A 105 7.34 9.29 5.38
N ILE A 106 6.17 9.82 5.01
CA ILE A 106 4.90 9.45 5.66
C ILE A 106 4.63 7.95 5.52
N VAL A 107 4.80 7.40 4.31
CA VAL A 107 4.54 5.97 4.07
C VAL A 107 5.52 5.12 4.87
N THR A 108 6.81 5.46 4.88
CA THR A 108 7.81 4.76 5.68
C THR A 108 7.45 4.78 7.17
N LEU A 109 7.10 5.94 7.72
CA LEU A 109 6.69 6.06 9.12
C LEU A 109 5.42 5.25 9.40
N ALA A 110 4.43 5.27 8.50
CA ALA A 110 3.21 4.49 8.66
C ALA A 110 3.49 2.98 8.77
N TYR A 111 4.45 2.45 7.99
CA TYR A 111 4.87 1.05 8.10
C TYR A 111 5.62 0.74 9.40
N PHE A 112 6.46 1.65 9.90
CA PHE A 112 7.13 1.45 11.19
C PHE A 112 6.15 1.52 12.36
N LEU A 113 5.24 2.49 12.34
CA LEU A 113 4.25 2.70 13.40
C LEU A 113 3.14 1.65 13.39
N SER A 114 2.96 0.90 12.29
CA SER A 114 1.99 -0.21 12.25
C SER A 114 2.51 -1.48 12.92
N LEU A 115 3.81 -1.62 13.20
CA LEU A 115 4.37 -2.83 13.82
C LEU A 115 3.91 -3.08 15.27
N PRO A 116 3.91 -2.10 16.20
CA PRO A 116 3.54 -2.37 17.59
C PRO A 116 2.12 -2.92 17.79
N PRO A 117 1.06 -2.38 17.14
CA PRO A 117 -0.29 -2.94 17.21
C PRO A 117 -0.39 -4.40 16.76
N ILE A 118 0.56 -4.88 15.96
CA ILE A 118 0.61 -6.26 15.45
C ILE A 118 1.41 -7.16 16.39
N LEU A 119 2.60 -6.70 16.80
CA LEU A 119 3.54 -7.48 17.59
C LEU A 119 3.09 -7.67 19.05
N VAL A 120 2.48 -6.66 19.66
CA VAL A 120 2.09 -6.73 21.08
C VAL A 120 1.02 -7.81 21.33
N PRO A 121 -0.10 -7.87 20.60
CA PRO A 121 -1.07 -8.95 20.75
C PRO A 121 -0.48 -10.31 20.38
N ALA A 122 0.30 -10.39 19.29
CA ALA A 122 0.92 -11.64 18.85
C ALA A 122 1.87 -12.24 19.90
N GLY A 123 2.66 -11.39 20.57
CA GLY A 123 3.53 -11.81 21.68
C GLY A 123 2.74 -12.28 22.89
N ALA A 124 1.67 -11.56 23.26
CA ALA A 124 0.79 -11.97 24.35
C ALA A 124 0.13 -13.33 24.10
N TYR A 125 -0.37 -13.57 22.88
CA TYR A 125 -0.97 -14.85 22.51
C TYR A 125 0.06 -15.99 22.50
N THR A 126 1.27 -15.74 22.02
CA THR A 126 2.33 -16.77 22.01
C THR A 126 2.73 -17.16 23.43
N LEU A 127 2.87 -16.19 24.34
CA LEU A 127 3.17 -16.47 25.75
C LEU A 127 2.04 -17.25 26.43
N SER A 128 0.77 -16.94 26.14
CA SER A 128 -0.39 -17.66 26.70
C SER A 128 -0.52 -19.11 26.22
N LEU A 129 0.17 -19.50 25.15
CA LEU A 129 0.24 -20.89 24.70
C LEU A 129 1.36 -21.67 25.37
N LEU A 130 2.37 -20.97 25.92
CA LEU A 130 3.57 -21.57 26.51
C LEU A 130 3.50 -21.68 28.04
N VAL A 131 2.70 -20.83 28.70
CA VAL A 131 2.50 -20.78 30.16
C VAL A 131 1.03 -21.00 30.48
#